data_AF-A0A922WQ67-F1
#
_entry.id   AF-A0A922WQ67-F1
#
_cell.length_a   1.000
_cell.length_b   1.000
_cell.length_c   1.000
_cell.angle_alpha   90.00
_cell.angle_beta   90.00
_cell.angle_gamma   90.00
#
_symmetry.space_group_name_H-M   'P 1'
#
loop_
_entity.id
_entity.type
_entity.pdbx_description
1 polymer ?
#
loop_
_entity_poly.entity_id
_entity_poly.type
_entity_poly.pdbx_seq_one_letter_code
_entity_poly.pdbx_strand_id
1 'polypeptide(L)'
;MGGLVESWFLVLAAMAMVLGGVNLCMHHLTLITNLKPGWAYSAITLTGFLVTLLVGLIKLGVPLSEQYPKHPWANSYEESPGAIWWLYEYIIQPSTSTMFALLSFFVASAAFRAFRAKTTEAALLLGTALIVLLGRSYAGTVLSAPLGDTYSFASLTDFVIMSVINTSGQRAIVIGIALGVAATSLRILLGMDRSYLGADE
;
A
#
# COMPACT_ATOMS: atom_id res chain seq x y z
N MET A 1 -11.11 2.99 25.04
CA MET A 1 -9.69 3.31 24.74
C MET A 1 -9.40 3.45 23.25
N GLY A 2 -10.10 2.77 22.33
CA GLY A 2 -9.87 2.91 20.87
C GLY A 2 -10.07 4.32 20.31
N GLY A 3 -11.19 4.99 20.61
CA GLY A 3 -11.53 6.28 19.99
C GLY A 3 -10.61 7.45 20.34
N LEU A 4 -9.99 7.45 21.54
CA LEU A 4 -9.01 8.49 21.90
C LEU A 4 -7.69 8.30 21.13
N VAL A 5 -7.21 7.06 21.02
CA VAL A 5 -6.01 6.74 20.23
C VAL A 5 -6.22 7.06 18.76
N GLU A 6 -7.40 6.72 18.23
CA GLU A 6 -7.80 7.05 16.86
C GLU A 6 -7.83 8.57 16.61
N SER A 7 -8.36 9.35 17.55
CA SER A 7 -8.39 10.81 17.44
C SER A 7 -6.98 11.41 17.41
N TRP A 8 -6.09 10.97 18.31
CA TRP A 8 -4.68 11.39 18.30
C TRP A 8 -3.98 10.98 17.00
N PHE A 9 -4.24 9.77 16.50
CA PHE A 9 -3.70 9.30 15.24
C PHE A 9 -4.15 10.17 14.07
N LEU A 10 -5.44 10.53 13.98
CA LEU A 10 -5.97 11.38 12.91
C LEU A 10 -5.34 12.77 12.93
N VAL A 11 -5.15 13.37 14.10
CA VAL A 11 -4.48 14.67 14.24
C VAL A 11 -3.02 14.58 13.78
N LEU A 12 -2.29 13.56 14.21
CA LEU A 12 -0.91 13.33 13.80
C LEU A 12 -0.80 13.05 12.29
N ALA A 13 -1.71 12.25 11.74
CA ALA A 13 -1.76 11.94 10.32
C ALA A 13 -2.02 13.19 9.47
N ALA A 14 -2.92 14.07 9.91
CA ALA A 14 -3.17 15.34 9.24
C ALA A 14 -1.92 16.23 9.22
N MET A 15 -1.23 16.38 10.36
CA MET A 15 0.03 17.14 10.42
C MET A 15 1.13 16.51 9.56
N ALA A 16 1.26 15.18 9.61
CA ALA A 16 2.24 14.44 8.81
C ALA A 16 1.96 14.57 7.30
N MET A 17 0.71 14.56 6.88
CA MET A 17 0.32 14.76 5.48
C MET A 17 0.76 16.15 4.98
N VAL A 18 0.53 17.20 5.78
CA VAL A 18 0.97 18.56 5.44
C VAL A 18 2.50 18.65 5.37
N LEU A 19 3.20 18.14 6.38
CA LEU A 19 4.67 18.12 6.39
C LEU A 19 5.25 17.31 5.24
N GLY A 20 4.65 16.17 4.91
CA GLY A 20 5.04 15.34 3.78
C GLY A 20 4.90 16.06 2.45
N GLY A 21 3.78 16.78 2.24
CA GLY A 21 3.59 17.62 1.05
C GLY A 21 4.59 18.76 0.96
N VAL A 22 4.85 19.46 2.07
CA VAL A 22 5.85 20.54 2.11
C VAL A 22 7.25 20.00 1.83
N ASN A 23 7.64 18.88 2.43
CA ASN A 23 8.95 18.25 2.22
C ASN A 23 9.14 17.81 0.76
N LEU A 24 8.11 17.21 0.16
CA LEU A 24 8.11 16.84 -1.26
C LEU A 24 8.36 18.07 -2.14
N CYS A 25 7.60 19.15 -1.91
CA CYS A 25 7.76 20.41 -2.64
C CYS A 25 9.16 20.99 -2.47
N MET A 26 9.65 21.13 -1.24
CA MET A 26 10.97 21.71 -0.95
C MET A 26 12.10 20.89 -1.58
N HIS A 27 12.07 19.57 -1.45
CA HIS A 27 13.07 18.67 -2.03
C HIS A 27 13.12 18.80 -3.55
N HIS A 28 11.97 18.67 -4.21
CA HIS A 28 11.90 18.72 -5.67
C HIS A 28 12.17 20.11 -6.24
N LEU A 29 11.73 21.18 -5.56
CA LEU A 29 12.02 22.57 -5.96
C LEU A 29 13.52 22.88 -5.88
N THR A 30 14.22 22.35 -4.86
CA THR A 30 15.67 22.50 -4.71
C THR A 30 16.44 21.80 -5.84
N LEU A 31 16.00 20.60 -6.24
CA LEU A 31 16.59 19.88 -7.38
C LEU A 31 16.41 20.64 -8.70
N ILE A 32 15.23 21.22 -8.91
CA ILE A 32 14.89 21.99 -10.12
C ILE A 32 15.69 23.29 -10.16
N THR A 33 15.73 24.03 -9.05
CA THR A 33 16.40 25.34 -8.96
C THR A 33 17.92 25.20 -9.14
N ASN A 34 18.51 24.14 -8.57
CA ASN A 34 19.95 23.88 -8.67
C ASN A 34 20.34 23.05 -9.90
N LEU A 35 19.38 22.70 -10.78
CA LEU A 35 19.60 21.88 -11.97
C LEU A 35 20.40 20.58 -11.70
N LYS A 36 20.20 19.96 -10.53
CA LYS A 36 20.87 18.71 -10.16
C LYS A 36 20.43 17.58 -11.14
N PRO A 37 21.27 16.55 -11.37
CA PRO A 37 20.92 15.43 -12.25
C PRO A 37 19.55 14.84 -11.89
N GLY A 38 18.66 14.71 -12.88
CA GLY A 38 17.27 14.27 -12.65
C GLY A 38 16.25 15.38 -12.42
N TRP A 39 16.62 16.67 -12.55
CA TRP A 39 15.71 17.81 -12.38
C TRP A 39 14.44 17.73 -13.23
N ALA A 40 14.51 17.15 -14.44
CA ALA A 40 13.35 17.02 -15.33
C ALA A 40 12.28 16.09 -14.74
N TYR A 41 12.70 14.93 -14.17
CA TYR A 41 11.78 14.04 -13.48
C TYR A 41 11.19 14.70 -12.24
N SER A 42 12.02 15.44 -11.50
CA SER A 42 11.59 16.24 -10.36
C SER A 42 10.49 17.25 -10.74
N ALA A 43 10.63 17.93 -11.87
CA ALA A 43 9.62 18.87 -12.38
C ALA A 43 8.31 18.18 -12.75
N ILE A 44 8.37 16.99 -13.37
CA ILE A 44 7.19 16.19 -13.68
C ILE A 44 6.47 15.77 -12.40
N THR A 45 7.19 15.27 -11.40
CA THR A 45 6.63 14.87 -10.10
C THR A 45 5.97 16.05 -9.40
N LEU A 46 6.64 17.21 -9.33
CA LEU A 46 6.10 18.40 -8.68
C LEU A 46 4.84 18.90 -9.41
N THR A 47 4.85 18.91 -10.74
CA THR A 47 3.69 19.30 -11.55
C THR A 47 2.54 18.34 -11.35
N GLY A 48 2.78 17.03 -11.40
CA GLY A 48 1.75 16.00 -11.17
C GLY A 48 1.15 16.08 -9.76
N PHE A 49 1.97 16.34 -8.74
CA PHE A 49 1.53 16.58 -7.38
C PHE A 49 0.60 17.80 -7.29
N LEU A 50 1.02 18.94 -7.84
CA LEU A 50 0.23 20.18 -7.83
C LEU A 50 -1.08 20.01 -8.59
N VAL A 51 -1.07 19.38 -9.77
CA VAL A 51 -2.27 19.10 -10.54
C VAL A 51 -3.23 18.22 -9.74
N THR A 52 -2.75 17.12 -9.17
CA THR A 52 -3.58 16.20 -8.37
C THR A 52 -4.18 16.89 -7.15
N LEU A 53 -3.38 17.69 -6.45
CA LEU A 53 -3.81 18.45 -5.27
C LEU A 53 -4.87 19.49 -5.63
N LEU A 54 -4.68 20.27 -6.70
CA LEU A 54 -5.63 21.28 -7.14
C LEU A 54 -6.94 20.64 -7.64
N VAL A 55 -6.85 19.56 -8.42
CA VAL A 55 -8.01 18.82 -8.92
C VAL A 55 -8.83 18.25 -7.76
N GLY A 56 -8.16 17.72 -6.72
CA GLY A 56 -8.81 17.18 -5.53
C GLY A 56 -9.47 18.26 -4.67
N LEU A 57 -8.78 19.38 -4.41
CA LEU A 57 -9.29 20.49 -3.61
C LEU A 57 -10.48 21.19 -4.27
N ILE A 58 -10.43 21.38 -5.59
CA ILE A 58 -11.49 22.05 -6.36
C ILE A 58 -12.64 21.08 -6.66
N LYS A 59 -12.47 19.78 -6.39
CA LYS A 59 -13.42 18.72 -6.78
C LYS A 59 -13.80 18.80 -8.25
N LEU A 60 -12.80 18.95 -9.12
CA LEU A 60 -13.02 19.18 -10.55
C LEU A 60 -13.73 17.99 -11.20
N GLY A 61 -14.81 18.26 -11.94
CA GLY A 61 -15.56 17.25 -12.70
C GLY A 61 -16.46 16.34 -11.86
N VAL A 62 -16.58 16.58 -10.56
CA VAL A 62 -17.47 15.78 -9.70
C VAL A 62 -18.95 16.01 -10.10
N PRO A 63 -19.73 14.96 -10.37
CA PRO A 63 -21.13 15.10 -10.76
C PRO A 63 -21.98 15.64 -9.61
N LEU A 64 -23.03 16.39 -9.96
CA LEU A 64 -23.99 16.91 -8.99
C LEU A 64 -24.61 15.76 -8.19
N SER A 65 -24.64 15.91 -6.86
CA SER A 65 -25.28 14.92 -5.99
C SER A 65 -26.78 14.86 -6.26
N GLU A 66 -27.33 13.65 -6.47
CA GLU A 66 -28.77 13.42 -6.61
C GLU A 66 -29.55 13.89 -5.36
N GLN A 67 -28.91 13.82 -4.19
CA GLN A 67 -29.51 14.16 -2.90
C GLN A 67 -29.50 15.68 -2.63
N TYR A 68 -28.55 16.43 -3.22
CA TYR A 68 -28.39 17.87 -3.02
C TYR A 68 -28.11 18.61 -4.34
N PRO A 69 -29.08 18.67 -5.28
CA PRO A 69 -28.86 19.20 -6.63
C PRO A 69 -28.51 20.70 -6.68
N LYS A 70 -28.76 21.45 -5.60
CA LYS A 70 -28.44 22.89 -5.50
C LYS A 70 -27.04 23.18 -4.97
N HIS A 71 -26.28 22.17 -4.54
CA HIS A 71 -24.94 22.32 -3.96
C HIS A 71 -23.89 21.62 -4.85
N PRO A 72 -23.17 22.36 -5.72
CA PRO A 72 -22.24 21.79 -6.69
C PRO A 72 -21.09 20.96 -6.10
N TRP A 73 -20.74 21.16 -4.83
CA TRP A 73 -19.62 20.47 -4.16
C TRP A 73 -20.06 19.42 -3.13
N ALA A 74 -21.34 19.08 -3.09
CA ALA A 74 -21.90 18.15 -2.11
C ALA A 74 -21.44 16.70 -2.33
N ASN A 75 -21.11 16.32 -3.57
CA ASN A 75 -20.76 14.94 -3.88
C ASN A 75 -19.30 14.60 -3.56
N SER A 76 -18.99 13.31 -3.43
CA SER A 76 -17.65 12.81 -3.10
C SER A 76 -16.69 12.98 -4.28
N TYR A 77 -15.40 13.16 -3.99
CA TYR A 77 -14.37 13.32 -5.04
C TYR A 77 -14.08 12.01 -5.80
N GLU A 78 -14.56 10.87 -5.30
CA GLU A 78 -14.38 9.52 -5.87
C GLU A 78 -15.47 9.15 -6.88
N GLU A 79 -16.52 9.97 -7.01
CA GLU A 79 -17.67 9.68 -7.87
C GLU A 79 -17.31 9.79 -9.36
N SER A 80 -17.86 8.88 -10.16
CA SER A 80 -17.68 8.88 -11.62
C SER A 80 -18.76 9.75 -12.28
N PRO A 81 -18.43 10.61 -13.26
CA PRO A 81 -17.13 10.80 -13.90
C PRO A 81 -16.34 12.02 -13.35
N GLY A 82 -15.76 11.90 -12.16
CA GLY A 82 -14.86 12.90 -11.56
C GLY A 82 -13.43 12.85 -12.10
N ALA A 83 -12.71 13.98 -12.03
CA ALA A 83 -11.32 14.04 -12.49
C ALA A 83 -10.35 13.22 -11.61
N ILE A 84 -10.60 13.14 -10.29
CA ILE A 84 -9.83 12.27 -9.39
C ILE A 84 -10.10 10.79 -9.68
N TRP A 85 -11.37 10.42 -9.92
CA TRP A 85 -11.73 9.07 -10.35
C TRP A 85 -11.00 8.68 -11.64
N TRP A 86 -10.98 9.58 -12.64
CA TRP A 86 -10.26 9.34 -13.90
C TRP A 86 -8.75 9.16 -13.69
N LEU A 87 -8.14 10.00 -12.86
CA LEU A 87 -6.72 9.88 -12.52
C LEU A 87 -6.42 8.53 -11.85
N TYR A 88 -7.28 8.11 -10.95
CA TYR A 88 -7.16 6.82 -10.27
C TYR A 88 -7.26 5.64 -11.26
N GLU A 89 -8.33 5.59 -12.05
CA GLU A 89 -8.63 4.48 -12.96
C GLU A 89 -7.61 4.34 -14.09
N TYR A 90 -7.14 5.47 -14.65
CA TYR A 90 -6.29 5.45 -15.85
C TYR A 90 -4.81 5.67 -15.58
N ILE A 91 -4.42 6.18 -14.41
CA ILE A 91 -3.00 6.39 -14.07
C ILE A 91 -2.56 5.47 -12.93
N ILE A 92 -3.27 5.48 -11.80
CA ILE A 92 -2.86 4.74 -10.60
C ILE A 92 -3.09 3.23 -10.77
N GLN A 93 -4.28 2.83 -11.23
CA GLN A 93 -4.63 1.41 -11.37
C GLN A 93 -3.77 0.65 -12.39
N PRO A 94 -3.44 1.18 -13.58
CA PRO A 94 -2.53 0.49 -14.49
C PRO A 94 -1.09 0.46 -13.98
N SER A 95 -0.63 1.54 -13.34
CA SER A 95 0.73 1.59 -12.77
C SER A 95 0.92 0.57 -11.65
N THR A 96 -0.05 0.47 -10.74
CA THR A 96 -0.03 -0.57 -9.70
C THR A 96 -0.14 -1.98 -10.29
N SER A 97 -0.98 -2.17 -11.32
CA SER A 97 -1.10 -3.46 -12.02
C SER A 97 0.22 -3.90 -12.67
N THR A 98 0.97 -2.98 -13.28
CA THR A 98 2.27 -3.29 -13.88
C THR A 98 3.31 -3.67 -12.82
N MET A 99 3.33 -2.98 -11.67
CA MET A 99 4.17 -3.36 -10.52
C MET A 99 3.83 -4.77 -10.01
N PHE A 100 2.54 -5.09 -9.86
CA PHE A 100 2.11 -6.43 -9.44
C PHE A 100 2.40 -7.51 -10.48
N ALA A 101 2.24 -7.21 -11.77
CA ALA A 101 2.57 -8.13 -12.86
C ALA A 101 4.06 -8.47 -12.88
N LEU A 102 4.94 -7.47 -12.73
CA LEU A 102 6.38 -7.67 -12.62
C LEU A 102 6.74 -8.48 -11.38
N LEU A 103 6.15 -8.14 -10.22
CA LEU A 103 6.35 -8.89 -8.98
C LEU A 103 5.94 -10.36 -9.14
N SER A 104 4.77 -10.62 -9.73
CA SER A 104 4.28 -11.97 -10.00
C SER A 104 5.26 -12.77 -10.86
N PHE A 105 5.76 -12.18 -11.95
CA PHE A 105 6.73 -12.80 -12.82
C PHE A 105 8.06 -13.12 -12.08
N PHE A 106 8.59 -12.17 -11.30
CA PHE A 106 9.82 -12.39 -10.54
C PHE A 106 9.65 -13.43 -9.44
N VAL A 107 8.53 -13.41 -8.72
CA VAL A 107 8.21 -14.42 -7.70
C VAL A 107 8.10 -15.79 -8.33
N ALA A 108 7.38 -15.93 -9.46
CA ALA A 108 7.28 -17.20 -10.17
C ALA A 108 8.65 -17.72 -10.65
N SER A 109 9.50 -16.84 -11.22
CA SER A 109 10.86 -17.20 -11.65
C SER A 109 11.76 -17.62 -10.49
N ALA A 110 11.74 -16.86 -9.38
CA ALA A 110 12.48 -17.19 -8.17
C ALA A 110 11.99 -18.50 -7.55
N ALA A 111 10.68 -18.70 -7.49
CA ALA A 111 10.05 -19.90 -6.97
C ALA A 111 10.40 -21.13 -7.82
N PHE A 112 10.31 -21.06 -9.15
CA PHE A 112 10.72 -22.17 -10.03
C PHE A 112 12.19 -22.56 -9.82
N ARG A 113 13.07 -21.58 -9.65
CA ARG A 113 14.50 -21.80 -9.33
C ARG A 113 14.72 -22.35 -7.92
N ALA A 114 13.88 -21.97 -6.95
CA ALA A 114 13.99 -22.37 -5.54
C ALA A 114 13.29 -23.72 -5.24
N PHE A 115 12.28 -24.12 -6.01
CA PHE A 115 11.46 -25.32 -5.80
C PHE A 115 12.15 -26.64 -6.20
N ARG A 116 13.47 -26.76 -5.98
CA ARG A 116 14.08 -28.09 -5.84
C ARG A 116 13.82 -28.56 -4.42
N ALA A 117 12.80 -29.40 -4.24
CA ALA A 117 12.49 -30.06 -2.96
C ALA A 117 13.66 -30.98 -2.54
N LYS A 118 14.70 -30.38 -1.97
CA LYS A 118 15.94 -31.05 -1.56
C LYS A 118 15.99 -31.34 -0.07
N THR A 119 15.11 -30.73 0.73
CA THR A 119 15.05 -30.92 2.18
C THR A 119 13.62 -31.14 2.64
N THR A 120 13.48 -31.73 3.82
CA THR A 120 12.19 -32.00 4.48
C THR A 120 11.41 -30.73 4.78
N GLU A 121 12.10 -29.64 5.12
CA GLU A 121 11.50 -28.33 5.40
C GLU A 121 10.97 -27.69 4.12
N ALA A 122 11.73 -27.78 3.02
CA ALA A 122 11.30 -27.28 1.72
C ALA A 122 10.08 -28.06 1.19
N ALA A 123 10.00 -29.36 1.45
CA ALA A 123 8.84 -30.18 1.11
C ALA A 123 7.60 -29.79 1.92
N LEU A 124 7.75 -29.54 3.23
CA LEU A 124 6.66 -29.03 4.06
C LEU A 124 6.17 -27.65 3.61
N LEU A 125 7.08 -26.73 3.28
CA LEU A 125 6.74 -25.41 2.75
C LEU A 125 6.04 -25.48 1.38
N LEU A 126 6.50 -26.37 0.50
CA LEU A 126 5.86 -26.60 -0.79
C LEU A 126 4.45 -27.18 -0.62
N GLY A 127 4.29 -28.14 0.29
CA GLY A 127 2.99 -28.74 0.62
C GLY A 127 2.00 -27.72 1.18
N THR A 128 2.43 -26.90 2.14
CA THR A 128 1.57 -25.84 2.70
C THR A 128 1.23 -24.78 1.65
N ALA A 129 2.19 -24.36 0.82
CA ALA A 129 1.92 -23.43 -0.28
C ALA A 129 0.90 -23.97 -1.29
N LEU A 130 0.98 -25.26 -1.62
CA LEU A 130 0.03 -25.92 -2.53
C LEU A 130 -1.39 -25.99 -1.93
N ILE A 131 -1.50 -26.31 -0.63
CA ILE A 131 -2.79 -26.29 0.08
C ILE A 131 -3.41 -24.89 0.06
N VAL A 132 -2.62 -23.84 0.36
CA VAL A 132 -3.09 -22.45 0.33
C VAL A 132 -3.55 -22.04 -1.07
N LEU A 133 -2.76 -22.40 -2.09
CA LEU A 133 -3.07 -22.04 -3.47
C LEU A 133 -4.38 -22.70 -3.93
N LEU A 134 -4.59 -23.98 -3.58
CA LEU A 134 -5.86 -24.65 -3.83
C LEU A 134 -7.00 -23.99 -3.06
N GLY A 135 -6.84 -23.71 -1.77
CA GLY A 135 -7.86 -23.05 -0.94
C GLY A 135 -8.27 -21.64 -1.40
N ARG A 136 -7.41 -20.92 -2.14
CA ARG A 136 -7.68 -19.56 -2.66
C ARG A 136 -8.01 -19.51 -4.15
N SER A 137 -7.88 -20.62 -4.88
CA SER A 137 -8.16 -20.66 -6.32
C SER A 137 -9.55 -21.21 -6.61
N TYR A 138 -10.14 -20.76 -7.73
CA TYR A 138 -11.38 -21.33 -8.24
C TYR A 138 -11.28 -22.83 -8.53
N ALA A 139 -10.08 -23.33 -8.84
CA ALA A 139 -9.85 -24.76 -9.04
C ALA A 139 -10.03 -25.58 -7.75
N GLY A 140 -9.64 -25.05 -6.59
CA GLY A 140 -9.79 -25.79 -5.32
C GLY A 140 -11.23 -25.85 -4.82
N THR A 141 -12.05 -24.83 -5.10
CA THR A 141 -13.48 -24.88 -4.77
C THR A 141 -14.19 -25.95 -5.59
N VAL A 142 -13.96 -26.01 -6.90
CA VAL A 142 -14.51 -27.05 -7.80
C VAL A 142 -14.03 -28.44 -7.42
N LEU A 143 -12.73 -28.62 -7.11
CA LEU A 143 -12.17 -29.92 -6.74
C LEU A 143 -12.66 -30.41 -5.37
N SER A 144 -12.99 -29.48 -4.46
CA SER A 144 -13.51 -29.80 -3.13
C SER A 144 -15.03 -29.90 -3.05
N ALA A 145 -15.75 -29.53 -4.11
CA ALA A 145 -17.22 -29.62 -4.18
C ALA A 145 -17.78 -31.00 -3.77
N PRO A 146 -17.19 -32.15 -4.17
CA PRO A 146 -17.69 -33.46 -3.74
C PRO A 146 -17.35 -33.84 -2.29
N LEU A 147 -16.48 -33.09 -1.61
CA LEU A 147 -16.02 -33.37 -0.24
C LEU A 147 -16.87 -32.67 0.84
N GLY A 148 -17.81 -31.81 0.44
CA GLY A 148 -18.69 -31.04 1.32
C GLY A 148 -18.01 -29.81 1.95
N ASP A 149 -18.81 -28.81 2.33
CA ASP A 149 -18.34 -27.49 2.77
C ASP A 149 -17.42 -27.54 4.00
N THR A 150 -17.60 -28.53 4.88
CA THR A 150 -16.83 -28.68 6.13
C THR A 150 -15.38 -29.12 5.89
N TYR A 151 -15.13 -29.98 4.89
CA TYR A 151 -13.78 -30.52 4.60
C TYR A 151 -13.15 -29.91 3.34
N SER A 152 -13.70 -28.80 2.86
CA SER A 152 -13.14 -28.11 1.69
C SER A 152 -11.71 -27.62 1.97
N PHE A 153 -10.85 -27.64 0.95
CA PHE A 153 -9.52 -27.04 1.01
C PHE A 153 -9.56 -25.54 1.38
N ALA A 154 -10.69 -24.87 1.12
CA ALA A 154 -10.92 -23.48 1.52
C ALA A 154 -11.05 -23.35 3.05
N SER A 155 -11.86 -24.20 3.70
CA SER A 155 -12.08 -24.13 5.15
C SER A 155 -10.80 -24.43 5.93
N LEU A 156 -10.01 -25.41 5.48
CA LEU A 156 -8.72 -25.74 6.08
C LEU A 156 -7.71 -24.59 5.94
N THR A 157 -7.65 -23.97 4.76
CA THR A 157 -6.76 -22.83 4.50
C THR A 157 -7.14 -21.63 5.37
N ASP A 158 -8.43 -21.30 5.43
CA ASP A 158 -8.90 -20.16 6.21
C ASP A 158 -8.74 -20.37 7.72
N PHE A 159 -9.10 -21.55 8.23
CA PHE A 159 -8.98 -21.84 9.66
C PHE A 159 -7.51 -21.97 10.10
N VAL A 160 -6.73 -22.87 9.49
CA VAL A 160 -5.40 -23.20 10.01
C VAL A 160 -4.38 -22.14 9.61
N ILE A 161 -4.39 -21.71 8.35
CA ILE A 161 -3.30 -20.91 7.80
C ILE A 161 -3.58 -19.42 7.97
N MET A 162 -4.82 -18.98 7.73
CA MET A 162 -5.14 -17.56 7.71
C MET A 162 -5.49 -17.03 9.11
N SER A 163 -6.35 -17.73 9.85
CA SER A 163 -6.81 -17.25 11.15
C SER A 163 -5.74 -17.39 12.26
N VAL A 164 -4.87 -18.39 12.17
CA VAL A 164 -3.84 -18.64 13.20
C VAL A 164 -2.48 -18.12 12.75
N ILE A 165 -1.90 -18.66 11.68
CA ILE A 165 -0.51 -18.36 11.28
C ILE A 165 -0.38 -16.98 10.64
N ASN A 166 -1.21 -16.65 9.63
CA ASN A 166 -1.12 -15.36 8.95
C ASN A 166 -1.47 -14.21 9.90
N THR A 167 -2.53 -14.36 10.70
CA THR A 167 -2.93 -13.31 11.65
C THR A 167 -1.86 -13.09 12.73
N SER A 168 -1.24 -14.15 13.25
CA SER A 168 -0.13 -13.99 14.21
C SER A 168 1.12 -13.37 13.57
N GLY A 169 1.47 -13.78 12.35
CA GLY A 169 2.57 -13.21 11.58
C GLY A 169 2.36 -11.72 11.26
N GLN A 170 1.18 -11.34 10.78
CA GLN A 170 0.84 -9.93 10.52
C GLN A 170 0.92 -9.08 11.79
N ARG A 171 0.42 -9.60 12.92
CA ARG A 171 0.54 -8.91 14.21
C ARG A 171 2.00 -8.76 14.64
N ALA A 172 2.82 -9.80 14.49
CA ALA A 172 4.24 -9.74 14.80
C ALA A 172 4.98 -8.70 13.93
N ILE A 173 4.67 -8.65 12.63
CA ILE A 173 5.22 -7.65 11.70
C ILE A 173 4.81 -6.24 12.13
N VAL A 174 3.53 -6.00 12.42
CA VAL A 174 3.04 -4.68 12.85
C VAL A 174 3.70 -4.24 14.16
N ILE A 175 3.84 -5.14 15.13
CA ILE A 175 4.54 -4.85 16.39
C ILE A 175 6.02 -4.55 16.12
N GLY A 176 6.68 -5.32 15.25
CA GLY A 176 8.07 -5.10 14.88
C GLY A 176 8.30 -3.75 14.19
N ILE A 177 7.43 -3.39 13.24
CA ILE A 177 7.46 -2.08 12.58
C ILE A 177 7.23 -0.97 13.60
N ALA A 178 6.23 -1.10 14.48
CA ALA A 178 5.94 -0.09 15.49
C ALA A 178 7.12 0.15 16.44
N LEU A 179 7.77 -0.93 16.92
CA LEU A 179 8.96 -0.83 17.75
C LEU A 179 10.15 -0.23 16.99
N GLY A 180 10.35 -0.61 15.72
CA GLY A 180 11.40 -0.04 14.88
C GLY A 180 11.22 1.46 14.61
N VAL A 181 9.98 1.89 14.35
CA VAL A 181 9.63 3.32 14.18
C VAL A 181 9.79 4.08 15.49
N ALA A 182 9.40 3.51 16.63
CA ALA A 182 9.60 4.14 17.94
C ALA A 182 11.10 4.30 18.28
N ALA A 183 11.91 3.27 18.01
CA ALA A 183 13.35 3.31 18.25
C ALA A 183 14.07 4.34 17.36
N THR A 184 13.73 4.40 16.07
CA THR A 184 14.28 5.41 15.15
C THR A 184 13.83 6.82 15.53
N SER A 185 12.56 7.01 15.90
CA SER A 185 12.06 8.30 16.40
C SER A 185 12.80 8.76 17.65
N LEU A 186 13.08 7.85 18.59
CA LEU A 186 13.84 8.15 19.80
C LEU A 186 15.29 8.54 19.50
N ARG A 187 15.95 7.85 18.56
CA ARG A 187 17.32 8.20 18.13
C ARG A 187 17.39 9.59 17.51
N ILE A 188 16.38 9.96 16.73
CA ILE A 188 16.25 11.30 16.14
C ILE A 188 16.03 12.35 17.24
N LEU A 189 15.09 12.11 18.16
CA LEU A 189 14.80 13.05 19.26
C LEU A 189 15.98 13.28 20.20
N LEU A 190 16.77 12.23 20.47
CA LEU A 190 17.99 12.32 21.28
C LEU A 190 19.20 12.87 20.51
N GLY A 191 19.05 13.19 19.23
CA GLY A 191 20.13 13.76 18.39
C GLY A 191 21.27 12.79 18.09
N MET A 192 21.06 11.49 18.29
CA MET A 192 22.04 10.45 17.95
C MET A 192 22.12 10.23 16.44
N ASP A 193 21.00 10.39 15.73
CA ASP A 193 20.95 10.32 14.25
C ASP A 193 21.01 11.73 13.65
N ARG A 194 22.19 12.12 13.16
CA ARG A 194 22.46 13.42 12.54
C ARG A 194 22.15 13.50 11.03
N SER A 195 21.61 12.42 10.46
CA SER A 195 21.35 12.31 9.00
C SER A 195 20.42 13.41 8.46
N TYR A 196 19.56 14.00 9.31
CA TYR A 196 18.68 15.13 8.93
C TYR A 196 19.33 16.52 9.02
N LEU A 197 20.56 16.63 9.55
CA LEU A 197 21.25 17.92 9.77
C LEU A 197 22.18 18.32 8.62
N GLY A 198 22.18 17.60 7.49
CA GLY A 198 22.99 17.96 6.32
C GLY A 198 24.50 17.86 6.55
N ALA A 199 24.95 17.14 7.57
CA ALA A 199 26.37 16.86 7.78
C ALA A 199 26.76 15.62 6.97
N ASP A 200 26.89 15.81 5.65
CA ASP A 200 27.79 15.11 4.72
C ASP A 200 27.50 15.57 3.26
N GLU A 201 27.49 16.89 3.04
CA GLU A 201 28.03 17.53 1.82
C GLU A 201 29.18 18.44 2.24
#